data_AF-A0A2I8VEQ7-F1
#
_entry.id   AF-A0A2I8VEQ7-F1
#
_cell.length_a   1.000
_cell.length_b   1.000
_cell.length_c   1.000
_cell.angle_alpha   90.00
_cell.angle_beta   90.00
_cell.angle_gamma   90.00
#
_symmetry.space_group_name_H-M   'P 1'
#
loop_
_entity.id
_entity.type
_entity.pdbx_description
1 polymer ?
#
loop_
_entity_poly.entity_id
_entity_poly.type
_entity_poly.pdbx_seq_one_letter_code
_entity_poly.pdbx_strand_id
1 'polypeptide(L)'
;MLNSVVASTRTRLSVGSLSRYGPLIGLVGLYVAFTLTNDRFLTVGNQVNVLQQVSIIGIMAIGVTFPILCAEIDLSIAQVMEVAGLTIATLAVGARLFEGSAVPAPLAVLLGLSLAGLFGATSGYVTARFGVPSFMTTLAVLFLADGLGLIVSGNRPIIGLPESLTAVGGRGFWGSRVSSSSSSRCSSSHS
;
A
#
# COMPACT_ATOMS: atom_id res chain seq x y z
N MET A 1 46.03 47.49 -2.80
CA MET A 1 44.87 47.86 -1.96
C MET A 1 43.61 47.50 -2.74
N LEU A 2 42.62 46.83 -2.14
CA LEU A 2 41.31 46.45 -2.72
C LEU A 2 41.19 45.01 -3.27
N ASN A 3 41.38 43.99 -2.42
CA ASN A 3 40.68 42.70 -2.61
C ASN A 3 40.34 41.99 -1.29
N SER A 4 40.30 42.74 -0.18
CA SER A 4 40.03 42.22 1.17
C SER A 4 38.54 42.24 1.55
N VAL A 5 37.61 42.39 0.60
CA VAL A 5 36.18 42.52 0.92
C VAL A 5 35.33 41.64 0.01
N VAL A 6 35.55 40.33 0.10
CA VAL A 6 34.45 39.37 -0.03
C VAL A 6 34.64 38.37 1.10
N ALA A 7 34.29 38.81 2.32
CA ALA A 7 34.06 37.89 3.42
C ALA A 7 32.86 37.02 3.02
N SER A 8 33.17 35.87 2.44
CA SER A 8 32.21 34.79 2.26
C SER A 8 31.83 34.32 3.65
N THR A 9 30.82 34.98 4.24
CA THR A 9 30.06 34.42 5.35
C THR A 9 29.28 33.24 4.79
N ARG A 10 29.99 32.13 4.53
CA ARG A 10 29.38 30.82 4.48
C ARG A 10 28.87 30.59 5.89
N THR A 11 27.62 30.94 6.14
CA THR A 11 26.86 30.32 7.21
C THR A 11 26.94 28.82 6.97
N ARG A 12 27.91 28.16 7.61
CA ARG A 12 27.82 26.76 7.94
C ARG A 12 26.69 26.68 8.96
N LEU A 13 25.45 26.82 8.47
CA LEU A 13 24.31 26.22 9.13
C LEU A 13 24.78 24.79 9.40
N SER A 14 24.79 24.41 10.67
CA SER A 14 25.16 23.07 11.09
C SER A 14 24.15 22.09 10.49
N VAL A 15 24.41 21.67 9.24
CA VAL A 15 23.54 20.81 8.42
C VAL A 15 23.33 19.45 9.11
N GLY A 16 24.17 19.10 10.10
CA GLY A 16 24.11 17.85 10.83
C GLY A 16 22.86 17.65 11.69
N SER A 17 22.32 18.70 12.34
CA SER A 17 21.11 18.55 13.18
C SER A 17 19.80 18.71 12.40
N LEU A 18 19.77 19.58 11.38
CA LEU A 18 18.56 19.82 10.58
C LEU A 18 18.27 18.66 9.62
N SER A 19 19.30 17.99 9.10
CA SER A 19 19.16 16.83 8.21
C SER A 19 18.42 15.65 8.88
N ARG A 20 18.59 15.45 10.19
CA ARG A 20 17.92 14.38 10.96
C ARG A 20 16.39 14.53 10.97
N TYR A 21 15.90 15.77 10.93
CA TYR A 21 14.47 16.10 10.87
C TYR A 21 13.98 16.38 9.45
N GLY A 22 14.83 16.19 8.43
CA GLY A 22 14.52 16.47 7.04
C GLY A 22 13.17 15.89 6.56
N PRO A 23 12.87 14.60 6.83
CA PRO A 23 11.58 14.01 6.44
C PRO A 23 10.38 14.68 7.12
N LEU A 24 10.49 15.02 8.42
CA LEU A 24 9.42 15.69 9.16
C LEU A 24 9.21 17.13 8.68
N ILE A 25 10.30 17.86 8.41
CA ILE A 25 10.25 19.21 7.85
C ILE A 25 9.63 19.18 6.46
N GLY A 26 10.02 18.20 5.63
CA GLY A 26 9.42 17.97 4.32
C GLY A 26 7.93 17.66 4.39
N LEU A 27 7.54 16.79 5.32
CA LEU A 27 6.13 16.45 5.56
C LEU A 27 5.30 17.69 5.94
N VAL A 28 5.77 18.47 6.92
CA VAL A 28 5.06 19.69 7.36
C VAL A 28 4.99 20.72 6.24
N GLY A 29 6.09 20.95 5.52
CA GLY A 29 6.13 21.86 4.38
C GLY A 29 5.15 21.46 3.28
N LEU A 30 5.11 20.17 2.92
CA LEU A 30 4.20 19.65 1.91
C LEU A 30 2.73 19.72 2.38
N TYR A 31 2.46 19.45 3.66
CA TYR A 31 1.13 19.55 4.24
C TYR A 31 0.56 20.97 4.18
N VAL A 32 1.38 21.97 4.53
CA VAL A 32 1.01 23.39 4.41
C VAL A 32 0.80 23.77 2.95
N ALA A 33 1.69 23.36 2.05
CA ALA A 33 1.57 23.65 0.62
C ALA A 33 0.26 23.11 0.02
N PHE A 34 -0.10 21.85 0.31
CA PHE A 34 -1.36 21.28 -0.19
C PHE A 34 -2.60 21.87 0.47
N THR A 35 -2.51 22.27 1.74
CA THR A 35 -3.59 22.98 2.42
C THR A 35 -3.90 24.31 1.73
N LEU A 36 -2.87 25.05 1.29
CA LEU A 36 -3.04 26.35 0.65
C LEU A 36 -3.42 26.27 -0.83
N THR A 37 -3.11 25.16 -1.51
CA THR A 37 -3.29 25.01 -2.96
C THR A 37 -4.53 24.21 -3.35
N ASN A 38 -5.12 23.42 -2.43
CA ASN A 38 -6.23 22.54 -2.74
C ASN A 38 -7.28 22.50 -1.62
N ASP A 39 -8.45 23.08 -1.88
CA ASP A 39 -9.58 23.12 -0.93
C ASP A 39 -10.08 21.73 -0.49
N ARG A 40 -9.84 20.70 -1.30
CA ARG A 40 -10.23 19.31 -0.96
C ARG A 40 -9.23 18.63 -0.03
N PHE A 41 -8.04 19.18 0.16
CA PHE A 41 -6.97 18.54 0.93
C PHE A 41 -7.40 18.27 2.38
N LEU A 42 -7.94 19.28 3.08
CA LEU A 42 -8.37 19.15 4.48
C LEU A 42 -9.73 18.47 4.67
N THR A 43 -10.38 18.00 3.60
CA THR A 43 -11.66 17.30 3.74
C THR A 43 -11.47 15.99 4.51
N VAL A 44 -12.44 15.64 5.36
CA VAL A 44 -12.40 14.41 6.17
C VAL A 44 -12.19 13.17 5.30
N GLY A 45 -12.85 13.11 4.14
CA GLY A 45 -12.68 12.01 3.18
C GLY A 45 -11.23 11.90 2.67
N ASN A 46 -10.60 13.01 2.31
CA ASN A 46 -9.21 13.01 1.87
C ASN A 46 -8.24 12.63 3.01
N GLN A 47 -8.45 13.17 4.22
CA GLN A 47 -7.61 12.83 5.38
C GLN A 47 -7.71 11.34 5.73
N VAL A 48 -8.91 10.76 5.73
CA VAL A 48 -9.10 9.32 5.97
C VAL A 48 -8.44 8.50 4.87
N ASN A 49 -8.56 8.89 3.60
CA ASN A 49 -7.91 8.20 2.48
C ASN A 49 -6.38 8.22 2.59
N VAL A 50 -5.79 9.37 2.94
CA VAL A 50 -4.34 9.48 3.16
C VAL A 50 -3.91 8.61 4.33
N LEU A 51 -4.62 8.66 5.46
CA LEU A 51 -4.32 7.83 6.63
C LEU A 51 -4.43 6.34 6.33
N GLN A 52 -5.42 5.91 5.53
CA GLN A 52 -5.56 4.52 5.10
C GLN A 52 -4.37 4.08 4.23
N GLN A 53 -3.96 4.90 3.26
CA GLN A 53 -2.80 4.60 2.40
C GLN A 53 -1.51 4.48 3.21
N VAL A 54 -1.28 5.41 4.15
CA VAL A 54 -0.10 5.38 5.03
C VAL A 54 -0.17 4.19 5.99
N SER A 55 -1.35 3.81 6.48
CA SER A 55 -1.52 2.66 7.38
C SER A 55 -1.10 1.35 6.72
N ILE A 56 -1.41 1.15 5.43
CA ILE A 56 -1.00 -0.03 4.67
C ILE A 56 0.53 -0.13 4.63
N ILE A 57 1.21 0.96 4.28
CA ILE A 57 2.69 1.01 4.25
C ILE A 57 3.27 0.84 5.65
N GLY A 58 2.65 1.43 6.69
CA GLY A 58 3.10 1.31 8.08
C GLY A 58 3.02 -0.13 8.61
N ILE A 59 1.94 -0.85 8.32
CA ILE A 59 1.79 -2.26 8.70
C ILE A 59 2.82 -3.13 7.97
N MET A 60 3.02 -2.90 6.66
CA MET A 60 4.07 -3.60 5.90
C MET A 60 5.47 -3.32 6.45
N ALA A 61 5.73 -2.08 6.88
CA ALA A 61 7.01 -1.69 7.46
C ALA A 61 7.31 -2.46 8.77
N ILE A 62 6.29 -2.82 9.55
CA ILE A 62 6.46 -3.71 10.71
C ILE A 62 6.82 -5.12 10.24
N GLY A 63 6.16 -5.63 9.20
CA GLY A 63 6.45 -6.95 8.63
C GLY A 63 7.87 -7.11 8.10
N VAL A 64 8.39 -6.09 7.39
CA VAL A 64 9.76 -6.13 6.84
C VAL A 64 10.85 -6.01 7.92
N THR A 65 10.50 -5.73 9.18
CA THR A 65 11.49 -5.76 10.28
C THR A 65 12.04 -7.16 10.52
N PHE A 66 11.23 -8.22 10.38
CA PHE A 66 11.70 -9.59 10.66
C PHE A 66 12.79 -10.05 9.68
N PRO A 67 12.64 -9.94 8.35
CA PRO A 67 13.72 -10.25 7.41
C PRO A 67 14.97 -9.40 7.63
N ILE A 68 14.80 -8.10 7.92
CA ILE A 68 15.95 -7.20 8.20
C ILE A 68 16.74 -7.66 9.42
N LEU A 69 16.07 -8.11 10.48
CA LEU A 69 16.73 -8.66 11.68
C LEU A 69 17.53 -9.95 11.36
N CYS A 70 17.08 -10.72 10.38
CA CYS A 70 17.80 -11.89 9.86
C CYS A 70 18.90 -11.52 8.84
N ALA A 71 19.17 -10.23 8.63
CA ALA A 71 20.07 -9.72 7.59
C ALA A 71 19.64 -10.11 6.16
N GLU A 72 18.34 -10.27 5.93
CA GLU A 72 17.73 -10.54 4.63
C GLU A 72 17.09 -9.29 4.03
N ILE A 73 17.00 -9.26 2.69
CA ILE A 73 16.35 -8.18 1.94
C ILE A 73 15.08 -8.74 1.33
N ASP A 74 13.92 -8.35 1.85
CA ASP A 74 12.61 -8.74 1.29
C ASP A 74 12.02 -7.63 0.42
N LEU A 75 12.08 -7.83 -0.89
CA LEU A 75 11.44 -6.96 -1.87
C LEU A 75 10.02 -7.40 -2.23
N SER A 76 9.67 -8.65 -1.96
CA SER A 76 8.45 -9.30 -2.47
C SER A 76 7.18 -8.91 -1.72
N ILE A 77 7.31 -8.39 -0.49
CA ILE A 77 6.20 -8.16 0.45
C ILE A 77 5.05 -7.34 -0.16
N ALA A 78 5.36 -6.33 -0.96
CA ALA A 78 4.34 -5.46 -1.56
C ALA A 78 3.51 -6.19 -2.63
N GLN A 79 4.17 -6.94 -3.50
CA GLN A 79 3.52 -7.70 -4.58
C GLN A 79 2.76 -8.92 -4.04
N VAL A 80 3.27 -9.55 -2.97
CA VAL A 80 2.55 -10.61 -2.27
C VAL A 80 1.28 -10.08 -1.61
N MET A 81 1.33 -8.89 -1.00
CA MET A 81 0.14 -8.22 -0.48
C MET A 81 -0.86 -7.90 -1.61
N GLU A 82 -0.38 -7.39 -2.74
CA GLU A 82 -1.22 -7.05 -3.89
C GLU A 82 -1.97 -8.28 -4.43
N VAL A 83 -1.25 -9.36 -4.74
CA VAL A 83 -1.89 -10.57 -5.31
C VAL A 83 -2.87 -11.22 -4.32
N ALA A 84 -2.58 -11.16 -3.03
CA ALA A 84 -3.50 -11.61 -1.99
C ALA A 84 -4.78 -10.78 -1.97
N GLY A 85 -4.65 -9.44 -1.97
CA GLY A 85 -5.79 -8.52 -2.01
C GLY A 85 -6.64 -8.69 -3.27
N LEU A 86 -5.99 -8.84 -4.43
CA LEU A 86 -6.67 -9.11 -5.70
C LEU A 86 -7.40 -10.45 -5.68
N THR A 87 -6.79 -11.49 -5.12
CA THR A 87 -7.42 -12.81 -5.01
C THR A 87 -8.65 -12.76 -4.11
N ILE A 88 -8.58 -12.06 -2.97
CA ILE A 88 -9.74 -11.84 -2.08
C ILE A 88 -10.86 -11.13 -2.84
N ALA A 89 -10.52 -10.04 -3.53
CA ALA A 89 -11.49 -9.25 -4.27
C ALA A 89 -12.15 -10.04 -5.41
N THR A 90 -11.35 -10.78 -6.20
CA THR A 90 -11.85 -11.59 -7.33
C THR A 90 -12.77 -12.70 -6.84
N LEU A 91 -12.40 -13.41 -5.77
CA LEU A 91 -13.22 -14.48 -5.18
C LEU A 91 -14.50 -13.96 -4.55
N ALA A 92 -14.44 -12.83 -3.83
CA ALA A 92 -15.59 -12.27 -3.15
C ALA A 92 -16.63 -11.68 -4.11
N VAL A 93 -16.20 -11.21 -5.29
CA VAL A 93 -17.08 -10.68 -6.33
C VAL A 93 -17.52 -11.77 -7.32
N GLY A 94 -16.82 -12.91 -7.38
CA GLY A 94 -17.04 -13.92 -8.43
C GLY A 94 -16.66 -13.38 -9.81
N ALA A 95 -15.62 -12.54 -9.86
CA ALA A 95 -15.18 -11.92 -11.10
C ALA A 95 -14.20 -12.84 -11.86
N ARG A 96 -14.07 -12.61 -13.17
CA ARG A 96 -13.00 -13.19 -14.00
C ARG A 96 -12.98 -14.72 -13.97
N LEU A 97 -11.91 -15.30 -13.43
CA LEU A 97 -11.68 -16.74 -13.35
C LEU A 97 -12.80 -17.49 -12.60
N PHE A 98 -13.67 -16.76 -11.90
CA PHE A 98 -14.76 -17.30 -11.09
C PHE A 98 -16.15 -16.82 -11.55
N GLU A 99 -16.32 -16.39 -12.82
CA GLU A 99 -17.57 -15.91 -13.46
C GLU A 99 -18.89 -16.34 -12.76
N GLY A 100 -19.36 -15.53 -11.80
CA GLY A 100 -20.64 -15.71 -11.11
C GLY A 100 -20.61 -16.59 -9.84
N SER A 101 -19.49 -17.23 -9.53
CA SER A 101 -19.28 -18.04 -8.33
C SER A 101 -18.61 -17.22 -7.23
N ALA A 102 -19.36 -16.25 -6.69
CA ALA A 102 -18.90 -15.46 -5.55
C ALA A 102 -18.82 -16.35 -4.29
N VAL A 103 -17.69 -16.28 -3.62
CA VAL A 103 -17.42 -17.06 -2.40
C VAL A 103 -17.65 -16.17 -1.17
N PRO A 104 -18.16 -16.70 -0.04
CA PRO A 104 -18.31 -15.93 1.18
C PRO A 104 -17.00 -15.23 1.59
N ALA A 105 -17.11 -13.96 2.00
CA ALA A 105 -15.96 -13.11 2.30
C ALA A 105 -14.92 -13.73 3.26
N PRO A 106 -15.29 -14.44 4.35
CA PRO A 106 -14.30 -15.08 5.22
C PRO A 106 -13.46 -16.13 4.50
N LEU A 107 -14.07 -16.89 3.59
CA LEU A 107 -13.37 -17.92 2.82
C LEU A 107 -12.49 -17.30 1.75
N ALA A 108 -12.93 -16.21 1.11
CA ALA A 108 -12.08 -15.44 0.20
C ALA A 108 -10.84 -14.89 0.91
N VAL A 109 -11.00 -14.33 2.13
CA VAL A 109 -9.88 -13.87 2.98
C VAL A 109 -8.94 -15.01 3.33
N LEU A 110 -9.47 -16.15 3.77
CA LEU A 110 -8.66 -17.32 4.10
C LEU A 110 -7.80 -17.77 2.90
N LEU A 111 -8.40 -17.84 1.71
CA LEU A 111 -7.70 -18.26 0.48
C LEU A 111 -6.63 -17.25 0.06
N GLY A 112 -6.93 -15.94 0.12
CA GLY A 112 -5.94 -14.90 -0.17
C GLY A 112 -4.76 -14.91 0.81
N LEU A 113 -5.03 -15.09 2.11
CA LEU A 113 -3.98 -15.22 3.13
C LEU A 113 -3.17 -16.51 2.95
N SER A 114 -3.82 -17.61 2.58
CA SER A 114 -3.14 -18.88 2.30
C SER A 114 -2.19 -18.74 1.10
N LEU A 115 -2.61 -18.01 0.06
CA LEU A 115 -1.75 -17.70 -1.09
C LEU A 115 -0.55 -16.85 -0.69
N ALA A 116 -0.75 -15.80 0.12
CA ALA A 116 0.34 -14.98 0.65
C ALA A 116 1.32 -15.82 1.49
N GLY A 117 0.80 -16.68 2.36
CA GLY A 117 1.58 -17.61 3.16
C GLY A 117 2.39 -18.59 2.30
N LEU A 118 1.84 -19.06 1.19
CA LEU A 118 2.55 -19.92 0.24
C LEU A 118 3.74 -19.20 -0.41
N PHE A 119 3.58 -17.95 -0.82
CA PHE A 119 4.71 -17.15 -1.34
C PHE A 119 5.79 -16.94 -0.29
N GLY A 120 5.41 -16.55 0.92
CA GLY A 120 6.35 -16.37 2.03
C GLY A 120 7.09 -17.66 2.38
N ALA A 121 6.38 -18.78 2.49
CA ALA A 121 6.94 -20.09 2.73
C ALA A 121 7.88 -20.54 1.60
N THR A 122 7.53 -20.26 0.34
CA THR A 122 8.38 -20.57 -0.82
C THR A 122 9.67 -19.75 -0.78
N SER A 123 9.58 -18.44 -0.51
CA SER A 123 10.75 -17.57 -0.39
C SER A 123 11.70 -18.04 0.72
N GLY A 124 11.15 -18.33 1.91
CA GLY A 124 11.92 -18.83 3.04
C GLY A 124 12.51 -20.22 2.80
N TYR A 125 11.72 -21.14 2.24
CA TYR A 125 12.18 -22.50 1.93
C TYR A 125 13.31 -22.50 0.89
N VAL A 126 13.17 -21.72 -0.19
CA VAL A 126 14.19 -21.67 -1.23
C VAL A 126 15.50 -21.09 -0.69
N THR A 127 15.41 -20.00 0.07
CA THR A 127 16.57 -19.35 0.70
C THR A 127 17.26 -20.31 1.68
N ALA A 128 16.50 -20.94 2.58
CA ALA A 128 17.05 -21.85 3.60
C ALA A 128 17.59 -23.18 3.03
N ARG A 129 16.94 -23.76 2.02
CA ARG A 129 17.31 -25.09 1.50
C ARG A 129 18.39 -25.05 0.44
N PHE A 130 18.37 -24.04 -0.44
CA PHE A 130 19.28 -23.96 -1.59
C PHE A 130 20.42 -22.95 -1.38
N GLY A 131 20.40 -22.16 -0.29
CA GLY A 131 21.44 -21.19 0.00
C GLY A 131 21.53 -20.06 -1.03
N VAL A 132 20.44 -19.83 -1.77
CA VAL A 132 20.35 -18.73 -2.72
C VAL A 132 20.27 -17.41 -1.94
N PRO A 133 21.00 -16.35 -2.33
CA PRO A 133 20.88 -15.05 -1.67
C PRO A 133 19.42 -14.54 -1.64
N SER A 134 18.96 -14.08 -0.48
CA SER A 134 17.55 -13.71 -0.22
C SER A 134 17.01 -12.61 -1.14
N PHE A 135 17.86 -11.69 -1.57
CA PHE A 135 17.48 -10.68 -2.56
C PHE A 135 17.03 -11.31 -3.90
N MET A 136 17.67 -12.39 -4.34
CA MET A 136 17.32 -13.04 -5.61
C MET A 136 16.03 -13.85 -5.49
N THR A 137 15.85 -14.55 -4.38
CA THR A 137 14.62 -15.32 -4.12
C THR A 137 13.42 -14.38 -4.01
N THR A 138 13.57 -13.27 -3.29
CA THR A 138 12.50 -12.28 -3.12
C THR A 138 12.24 -11.49 -4.41
N LEU A 139 13.23 -11.19 -5.24
CA LEU A 139 12.98 -10.65 -6.59
C LEU A 139 12.22 -11.63 -7.49
N ALA A 140 12.54 -12.92 -7.43
CA ALA A 140 11.82 -13.91 -8.22
C ALA A 140 10.35 -14.01 -7.77
N VAL A 141 10.11 -14.06 -6.45
CA VAL A 141 8.76 -14.05 -5.88
C VAL A 141 8.02 -12.75 -6.22
N LEU A 142 8.69 -11.61 -6.20
CA LEU A 142 8.15 -10.31 -6.59
C LEU A 142 7.56 -10.38 -8.01
N PHE A 143 8.35 -10.83 -9.00
CA PHE A 143 7.87 -10.90 -10.40
C PHE A 143 6.79 -11.96 -10.60
N LEU A 144 6.86 -13.07 -9.87
CA LEU A 144 5.82 -14.11 -9.89
C LEU A 144 4.49 -13.58 -9.34
N ALA A 145 4.53 -12.91 -8.19
CA ALA A 145 3.34 -12.34 -7.56
C ALA A 145 2.74 -11.21 -8.42
N ASP A 146 3.58 -10.35 -9.01
CA ASP A 146 3.16 -9.30 -9.94
C ASP A 146 2.45 -9.88 -11.17
N GLY A 147 3.08 -10.86 -11.84
CA GLY A 147 2.50 -11.55 -13.00
C GLY A 147 1.18 -12.25 -12.67
N LEU A 148 1.09 -12.89 -11.50
CA LEU A 148 -0.15 -13.49 -11.03
C LEU A 148 -1.22 -12.44 -10.71
N GLY A 149 -0.85 -11.30 -10.14
CA GLY A 149 -1.74 -10.16 -9.92
C GLY A 149 -2.35 -9.65 -11.23
N LEU A 150 -1.54 -9.54 -12.29
CA LEU A 150 -2.02 -9.15 -13.63
C LEU A 150 -3.03 -10.15 -14.20
N ILE A 151 -2.80 -11.45 -14.02
CA ILE A 151 -3.71 -12.52 -14.47
C ILE A 151 -5.02 -12.48 -13.66
N VAL A 152 -4.93 -12.39 -12.33
CA VAL A 152 -6.09 -12.41 -11.41
C VAL A 152 -6.98 -11.19 -11.61
N SER A 153 -6.40 -10.00 -11.79
CA SER A 153 -7.13 -8.75 -12.04
C SER A 153 -7.61 -8.62 -13.50
N GLY A 154 -6.94 -9.30 -14.42
CA GLY A 154 -7.09 -9.08 -15.85
C GLY A 154 -6.77 -7.63 -16.25
N ASN A 155 -5.76 -7.04 -15.60
CA ASN A 155 -5.30 -5.66 -15.75
C ASN A 155 -6.43 -4.61 -15.62
N ARG A 156 -7.38 -4.85 -14.70
CA ARG A 156 -8.48 -3.92 -14.39
C ARG A 156 -8.76 -3.89 -12.89
N PRO A 157 -9.24 -2.75 -12.37
CA PRO A 157 -9.67 -2.68 -10.98
C PRO A 157 -10.89 -3.59 -10.75
N ILE A 158 -10.91 -4.25 -9.59
CA ILE A 158 -12.06 -5.05 -9.13
C ILE A 158 -12.98 -4.12 -8.34
N ILE A 159 -14.22 -3.99 -8.77
CA ILE A 159 -15.21 -3.06 -8.21
C ILE A 159 -16.40 -3.88 -7.69
N GLY A 160 -17.13 -3.34 -6.70
CA GLY A 160 -18.36 -3.97 -6.19
C GLY A 160 -18.12 -4.99 -5.09
N LEU A 161 -17.15 -4.75 -4.20
CA LEU A 161 -16.88 -5.61 -3.05
C LEU A 161 -18.11 -5.73 -2.13
N PRO A 162 -18.37 -6.92 -1.55
CA PRO A 162 -19.48 -7.12 -0.63
C PRO A 162 -19.37 -6.25 0.63
N GLU A 163 -20.51 -5.93 1.26
CA GLU A 163 -20.55 -5.06 2.44
C GLU A 163 -19.70 -5.61 3.59
N SER A 164 -19.62 -6.93 3.75
CA SER A 164 -18.79 -7.56 4.78
C SER A 164 -17.30 -7.24 4.65
N LEU A 165 -16.77 -7.04 3.44
CA LEU A 165 -15.37 -6.64 3.22
C LEU A 165 -15.20 -5.12 3.31
N THR A 166 -16.13 -4.37 2.73
CA THR A 166 -16.09 -2.90 2.79
C THR A 166 -16.40 -2.36 4.18
N ALA A 167 -17.05 -3.14 5.06
CA ALA A 167 -17.26 -2.78 6.45
C ALA A 167 -15.96 -2.80 7.27
N VAL A 168 -15.01 -3.70 6.94
CA VAL A 168 -13.73 -3.82 7.63
C VAL A 168 -12.75 -2.71 7.21
N GLY A 169 -12.75 -2.33 5.92
CA GLY A 169 -11.81 -1.34 5.38
C GLY A 169 -12.38 0.05 5.04
N GLY A 170 -13.70 0.16 4.80
CA GLY A 170 -14.34 1.35 4.23
C GLY A 170 -15.35 2.06 5.14
N ARG A 171 -15.71 1.48 6.29
CA ARG A 171 -16.45 2.20 7.34
C ARG A 171 -15.45 3.05 8.11
N GLY A 172 -15.58 4.37 8.03
CA GLY A 172 -14.85 5.26 8.92
C GLY A 172 -15.17 4.92 10.38
N PHE A 173 -14.25 5.24 11.29
CA PHE A 173 -14.41 5.07 12.74
C PHE A 173 -15.73 5.66 13.30
N TRP A 174 -16.36 6.58 12.55
CA TRP A 174 -17.63 7.25 12.84
C TRP A 174 -18.83 6.79 11.99
N GLY A 175 -18.78 5.60 11.38
CA GLY A 175 -19.89 5.09 10.56
C GLY A 175 -20.14 5.85 9.25
N SER A 176 -19.35 6.88 8.94
CA SER A 176 -19.38 7.57 7.65
C SER A 176 -18.74 6.67 6.59
N ARG A 177 -19.51 6.37 5.53
CA ARG A 177 -18.98 5.68 4.36
C ARG A 177 -18.10 6.66 3.59
N VAL A 178 -16.82 6.32 3.45
CA VAL A 178 -15.84 7.11 2.70
C VAL A 178 -16.21 7.22 1.20
N SER A 179 -17.10 6.36 0.69
CA SER A 179 -17.49 6.30 -0.73
C SER A 179 -18.94 6.74 -1.06
N SER A 180 -19.74 7.25 -0.12
CA SER A 180 -21.21 7.35 -0.34
C SER A 180 -21.73 8.58 -1.10
N SER A 181 -20.94 9.29 -1.91
CA SER A 181 -21.46 10.46 -2.65
C SER A 181 -21.70 10.25 -4.15
N SER A 182 -21.32 9.11 -4.74
CA SER A 182 -21.50 8.89 -6.20
C SER A 182 -22.41 7.71 -6.58
N SER A 183 -22.52 6.66 -5.76
CA SER A 183 -23.33 5.48 -6.12
C SER A 183 -24.84 5.69 -6.00
N SER A 184 -25.30 6.66 -5.19
CA SER A 184 -26.72 6.98 -5.03
C SER A 184 -27.30 7.84 -6.17
N ARG A 185 -26.46 8.42 -7.04
CA ARG A 185 -26.93 9.22 -8.19
C ARG A 185 -27.08 8.42 -9.49
N CYS A 186 -26.45 7.25 -9.60
CA CYS A 186 -26.57 6.40 -10.80
C CYS A 186 -27.78 5.47 -10.78
N SER A 187 -28.42 5.22 -9.63
CA SER A 187 -29.64 4.40 -9.57
C SER A 187 -30.93 5.21 -9.83
N SER A 188 -30.84 6.54 -9.94
CA SER A 188 -31.99 7.44 -10.15
C SER A 188 -32.07 8.01 -11.57
N SER A 189 -31.18 7.63 -12.48
CA SER A 189 -31.18 8.08 -13.89
C SER A 189 -31.77 7.05 -14.87
N HIS A 190 -32.31 5.94 -14.35
CA HIS A 190 -33.03 4.92 -15.12
C HIS A 190 -34.36 4.59 -14.43
N SER A 191 -35.29 5.53 -14.51
CA SER A 191 -36.72 5.35 -14.27
C SER A 191 -37.47 6.44 -15.00
#